data_AF-A0A7X1KC30-F1
#
_entry.id   AF-A0A7X1KC30-F1
#
_cell.length_a   1.000
_cell.length_b   1.000
_cell.length_c   1.000
_cell.angle_alpha   90.00
_cell.angle_beta   90.00
_cell.angle_gamma   90.00
#
_symmetry.space_group_name_H-M   'P 1'
#
loop_
_entity.id
_entity.type
_entity.pdbx_description
1 polymer ?
#
loop_
_entity_poly.entity_id
_entity_poly.type
_entity_poly.pdbx_seq_one_letter_code
_entity_poly.pdbx_strand_id
1 'polypeptide(L)'
;MTTQLRIGVTGHRPALLGETDPDLLQARVAAVFAAVDQAMAPFDGRVTLISCAAAGADRLAAAAGEQRGWAHEAILPFPADDYARDFAGGPDVEAFRHSLATAQRVFALDGVRDDASGETDLRRGARAYERAGRVLLAQCDLLVGIWNGGPPGGPGGTGQVVAEAVIAGVPVIHLALATDVAPTILWSGLNAHALGEDTVDTVARAGLDRLPEVLAALPGLRGADGPQVASAPPSRAWLEAPLAWPYRMLLWLTRARAGRGFAAATPAAHPAPPPLAADLAERFAAADRAASAAAAAYRGAYVANFVLAAAAVLVSLSGLVLPMAAKPLLLAGEIALIAAILTVTGLGTRRGWHQVWIEQRQLAERLRCLDLAARLGDLGLRGHGAGTRPGVQAEACVAARALGLPAQAVTPAWLAAMRDELLALTADQRGYFAREARTMHRLDHALHRAGVILFSATAAVCVAFLGYEAWLGLTGHPVDEEHLHHLALWVTLLTAAFPTLGAALHGIRMQGDFAGAAERSHAVDTQLAGLERAIRDEPPGFDTLVVRMRRVMALLTEDLDSWTYTYQGRPLVLPG
;
A
#
# COMPACT_ATOMS: atom_id res chain seq x y z
N MET A 1 15.77 -1.78 14.55
CA MET A 1 15.42 -3.22 14.50
C MET A 1 16.55 -3.95 13.79
N THR A 2 16.88 -5.16 14.21
CA THR A 2 17.88 -5.99 13.53
C THR A 2 17.33 -6.42 12.17
N THR A 3 18.17 -6.34 11.14
CA THR A 3 17.83 -6.81 9.78
C THR A 3 17.50 -8.31 9.83
N GLN A 4 16.50 -8.76 9.10
CA GLN A 4 16.12 -10.18 9.03
C GLN A 4 16.10 -10.62 7.57
N LEU A 5 16.68 -11.78 7.27
CA LEU A 5 16.61 -12.44 5.98
C LEU A 5 15.88 -13.78 6.14
N ARG A 6 14.87 -14.02 5.32
CA ARG A 6 14.09 -15.26 5.36
C ARG A 6 14.45 -16.13 4.16
N ILE A 7 14.99 -17.33 4.39
CA ILE A 7 15.45 -18.22 3.33
C ILE A 7 14.55 -19.44 3.27
N GLY A 8 13.85 -19.61 2.15
CA GLY A 8 13.11 -20.82 1.88
C GLY A 8 14.03 -21.91 1.34
N VAL A 9 13.78 -23.17 1.68
CA VAL A 9 14.47 -24.32 1.09
C VAL A 9 13.46 -25.31 0.54
N THR A 10 13.75 -25.81 -0.65
CA THR A 10 13.05 -26.93 -1.25
C THR A 10 14.07 -27.82 -1.96
N GLY A 11 13.87 -29.14 -1.91
CA GLY A 11 14.73 -30.04 -2.67
C GLY A 11 14.18 -31.44 -2.87
N HIS A 12 14.95 -32.24 -3.61
CA HIS A 12 14.60 -33.63 -3.91
C HIS A 12 14.52 -34.50 -2.64
N ARG A 13 13.54 -35.40 -2.63
CA ARG A 13 13.39 -36.46 -1.63
C ARG A 13 14.47 -37.53 -1.82
N PRO A 14 14.76 -38.39 -0.82
CA PRO A 14 15.85 -39.36 -0.88
C PRO A 14 15.86 -40.23 -2.15
N ALA A 15 14.68 -40.67 -2.61
CA ALA A 15 14.56 -41.46 -3.84
C ALA A 15 15.06 -40.76 -5.12
N LEU A 16 15.03 -39.43 -5.15
CA LEU A 16 15.45 -38.61 -6.29
C LEU A 16 16.81 -37.92 -6.08
N LEU A 17 17.41 -38.04 -4.89
CA LEU A 17 18.79 -37.62 -4.63
C LEU A 17 19.81 -38.59 -5.29
N GLY A 18 19.36 -39.76 -5.73
CA GLY A 18 20.14 -40.71 -6.52
C GLY A 18 21.36 -41.27 -5.77
N GLU A 19 22.47 -41.45 -6.48
CA GLU A 19 23.77 -41.88 -5.93
C GLU A 19 24.61 -40.71 -5.39
N THR A 20 24.01 -39.52 -5.21
CA THR A 20 24.75 -38.36 -4.71
C THR A 20 25.23 -38.63 -3.28
N ASP A 21 26.54 -38.52 -3.06
CA ASP A 21 27.14 -38.66 -1.73
C ASP A 21 26.51 -37.67 -0.74
N PRO A 22 25.82 -38.15 0.32
CA PRO A 22 25.17 -37.30 1.31
C PRO A 22 26.12 -36.32 2.01
N ASP A 23 27.36 -36.75 2.29
CA ASP A 23 28.35 -35.94 3.00
C ASP A 23 28.82 -34.78 2.11
N LEU A 24 29.00 -35.06 0.81
CA LEU A 24 29.36 -34.05 -0.17
C LEU A 24 28.21 -33.07 -0.42
N LEU A 25 26.96 -33.55 -0.49
CA LEU A 25 25.80 -32.67 -0.61
C LEU A 25 25.68 -31.76 0.63
N GLN A 26 25.89 -32.31 1.82
CA GLN A 26 25.92 -31.54 3.06
C GLN A 26 27.03 -30.47 3.05
N ALA A 27 28.24 -30.81 2.60
CA ALA A 27 29.32 -29.84 2.46
C ALA A 27 28.97 -28.71 1.47
N ARG A 28 28.30 -29.03 0.36
CA ARG A 28 27.86 -28.04 -0.64
C ARG A 28 26.76 -27.13 -0.12
N VAL A 29 25.79 -27.66 0.63
CA VAL A 29 24.77 -26.85 1.31
C VAL A 29 25.43 -25.93 2.34
N ALA A 30 26.38 -26.46 3.12
CA ALA A 30 27.14 -25.65 4.06
C ALA A 30 27.95 -24.53 3.37
N ALA A 31 28.51 -24.78 2.17
CA ALA A 31 29.20 -23.73 1.41
C ALA A 31 28.25 -22.61 0.95
N VAL A 32 27.04 -22.97 0.47
CA VAL A 32 25.99 -21.98 0.12
C VAL A 32 25.60 -21.14 1.34
N PHE A 33 25.39 -21.78 2.50
CA PHE A 33 25.01 -21.05 3.71
C PHE A 33 26.14 -20.17 4.24
N ALA A 34 27.41 -20.58 4.11
CA ALA A 34 28.54 -19.71 4.42
C ALA A 34 28.59 -18.46 3.52
N ALA A 35 28.27 -18.60 2.23
CA ALA A 35 28.18 -17.44 1.34
C ALA A 35 27.04 -16.49 1.73
N VAL A 36 25.91 -17.03 2.21
CA VAL A 36 24.81 -16.23 2.77
C VAL A 36 25.28 -15.47 4.02
N ASP A 37 25.93 -16.14 4.98
CA ASP A 37 26.44 -15.50 6.20
C ASP A 37 27.39 -14.34 5.86
N GLN A 38 28.31 -14.57 4.92
CA GLN A 38 29.25 -13.54 4.45
C GLN A 38 28.54 -12.36 3.79
N ALA A 39 27.54 -12.62 2.96
CA ALA A 39 26.77 -11.58 2.28
C ALA A 39 25.83 -10.82 3.25
N MET A 40 25.43 -11.45 4.36
CA MET A 40 24.60 -10.85 5.41
C MET A 40 25.40 -10.05 6.45
N ALA A 41 26.70 -10.31 6.60
CA ALA A 41 27.56 -9.65 7.57
C ALA A 41 27.49 -8.11 7.56
N PRO A 42 27.42 -7.41 6.40
CA PRO A 42 27.31 -5.94 6.36
C PRO A 42 26.02 -5.39 6.98
N PHE A 43 24.96 -6.21 7.09
CA PHE A 43 23.65 -5.77 7.56
C PHE A 43 23.40 -6.05 9.06
N ASP A 44 24.36 -6.66 9.76
CA ASP A 44 24.21 -7.20 11.12
C ASP A 44 22.88 -7.96 11.30
N GLY A 45 22.55 -8.77 10.28
CA GLY A 45 21.23 -9.35 10.12
C GLY A 45 21.15 -10.80 10.58
N ARG A 46 19.94 -11.21 10.99
CA ARG A 46 19.62 -12.60 11.35
C ARG A 46 19.04 -13.35 10.16
N VAL A 47 19.31 -14.65 10.09
CA VAL A 47 18.75 -15.53 9.06
C VAL A 47 17.74 -16.49 9.69
N THR A 48 16.58 -16.60 9.07
CA THR A 48 15.55 -17.59 9.39
C THR A 48 15.38 -18.53 8.19
N LEU A 49 15.59 -19.82 8.41
CA LEU A 49 15.37 -20.87 7.44
C LEU A 49 13.91 -21.35 7.50
N ILE A 50 13.26 -21.47 6.35
CA ILE A 50 11.89 -21.96 6.21
C ILE A 50 11.91 -23.16 5.28
N SER A 51 11.22 -24.23 5.64
CA SER A 51 11.17 -25.46 4.83
C SER A 51 9.84 -26.18 4.97
N CYS A 52 9.56 -27.13 4.09
CA CYS A 52 8.38 -27.99 4.20
C CYS A 52 8.62 -29.24 5.09
N ALA A 53 9.77 -29.30 5.77
CA ALA A 53 10.22 -30.43 6.60
C ALA A 53 10.16 -31.81 5.88
N ALA A 54 10.27 -31.81 4.55
CA ALA A 54 10.26 -33.04 3.76
C ALA A 54 11.54 -33.86 3.96
N ALA A 55 11.46 -35.17 3.68
CA ALA A 55 12.64 -36.01 3.72
C ALA A 55 13.67 -35.60 2.66
N GLY A 56 14.95 -35.81 2.97
CA GLY A 56 16.07 -35.47 2.08
C GLY A 56 16.54 -34.03 2.25
N ALA A 57 16.49 -33.27 1.18
CA ALA A 57 17.12 -31.95 1.09
C ALA A 57 16.63 -30.93 2.13
N ASP A 58 15.32 -30.87 2.41
CA ASP A 58 14.75 -29.93 3.37
C ASP A 58 15.32 -30.14 4.79
N ARG A 59 15.36 -31.39 5.28
CA ARG A 59 15.92 -31.70 6.61
C ARG A 59 17.44 -31.57 6.67
N LEU A 60 18.14 -31.89 5.59
CA LEU A 60 19.59 -31.68 5.49
C LEU A 60 19.91 -30.18 5.62
N ALA A 61 19.16 -29.33 4.93
CA ALA A 61 19.30 -27.89 5.04
C ALA A 61 18.89 -27.36 6.43
N ALA A 62 17.83 -27.89 7.04
CA ALA A 62 17.44 -27.54 8.39
C ALA A 62 18.56 -27.80 9.40
N ALA A 63 19.17 -28.99 9.36
CA ALA A 63 20.31 -29.34 10.21
C ALA A 63 21.54 -28.43 9.95
N ALA A 64 21.83 -28.12 8.68
CA ALA A 64 22.95 -27.23 8.32
C ALA A 64 22.74 -25.78 8.78
N GLY A 65 21.49 -25.31 8.82
CA GLY A 65 21.12 -24.00 9.37
C GLY A 65 21.19 -23.97 10.90
N GLU A 66 20.74 -25.03 11.56
CA GLU A 66 20.82 -25.18 13.02
C GLU A 66 22.26 -25.15 13.53
N GLN A 67 23.19 -25.84 12.84
CA GLN A 67 24.62 -25.81 13.15
C GLN A 67 25.24 -24.40 13.10
N ARG A 68 24.59 -23.44 12.42
CA ARG A 68 24.99 -22.04 12.32
C ARG A 68 24.27 -21.13 13.31
N GLY A 69 23.33 -21.67 14.09
CA GLY A 69 22.46 -20.88 14.96
C GLY A 69 21.39 -20.08 14.23
N TRP A 70 21.06 -20.42 12.98
CA TRP A 70 19.94 -19.81 12.28
C TRP A 70 18.61 -20.26 12.91
N ALA A 71 17.62 -19.37 12.91
CA ALA A 71 16.27 -19.74 13.31
C ALA A 71 15.67 -20.70 12.25
N HIS A 72 14.83 -21.64 12.66
CA HIS A 72 14.13 -22.57 11.77
C HIS A 72 12.62 -22.46 11.95
N GLU A 73 11.88 -22.42 10.84
CA GLU A 73 10.42 -22.44 10.78
C GLU A 73 9.97 -23.53 9.78
N ALA A 74 8.87 -24.21 10.06
CA ALA A 74 8.39 -25.35 9.26
C ALA A 74 6.95 -25.16 8.78
N ILE A 75 6.71 -25.45 7.50
CA ILE A 75 5.38 -25.49 6.89
C ILE A 75 5.03 -26.95 6.64
N LEU A 76 3.86 -27.41 7.09
CA LEU A 76 3.44 -28.78 6.87
C LEU A 76 2.23 -28.80 5.93
N PRO A 77 2.23 -29.63 4.88
CA PRO A 77 1.09 -29.76 3.97
C PRO A 77 -0.14 -30.37 4.63
N PHE A 78 0.06 -31.13 5.71
CA PHE A 78 -0.97 -31.83 6.50
C PHE A 78 -0.73 -31.57 7.99
N PRO A 79 -1.71 -31.93 8.87
CA PRO A 79 -1.43 -32.08 10.30
C PRO A 79 -0.20 -32.95 10.55
N ALA A 80 0.58 -32.64 11.59
CA ALA A 80 1.88 -33.26 11.83
C ALA A 80 1.81 -34.80 11.92
N ASP A 81 0.78 -35.34 12.58
CA ASP A 81 0.56 -36.78 12.72
C ASP A 81 0.25 -37.45 11.36
N ASP A 82 -0.51 -36.77 10.50
CA ASP A 82 -0.80 -37.26 9.16
C ASP A 82 0.42 -37.16 8.24
N TYR A 83 1.23 -36.12 8.38
CA TYR A 83 2.44 -35.98 7.58
C TYR A 83 3.51 -36.99 7.99
N ALA A 84 3.61 -37.32 9.28
CA ALA A 84 4.54 -38.34 9.79
C ALA A 84 4.40 -39.70 9.08
N ARG A 85 3.20 -40.01 8.56
CA ARG A 85 2.90 -41.24 7.81
C ARG A 85 3.55 -41.30 6.42
N ASP A 86 4.12 -40.21 5.91
CA ASP A 86 4.87 -40.19 4.62
C ASP A 86 6.32 -40.64 4.73
N PHE A 87 6.81 -40.86 5.96
CA PHE A 87 8.21 -41.19 6.21
C PHE A 87 8.41 -42.69 6.43
N ALA A 88 9.56 -43.19 5.98
CA ALA A 88 9.88 -44.62 5.97
C ALA A 88 10.28 -45.12 7.37
N GLY A 89 9.30 -45.32 8.26
CA GLY A 89 9.49 -45.97 9.57
C GLY A 89 10.48 -45.28 10.51
N GLY A 90 10.70 -45.88 11.69
CA GLY A 90 11.36 -45.32 12.89
C GLY A 90 12.32 -44.13 12.69
N PRO A 91 13.50 -44.31 12.06
CA PRO A 91 14.52 -43.26 11.99
C PRO A 91 14.08 -42.00 11.23
N ASP A 92 13.31 -42.17 10.16
CA ASP A 92 12.86 -41.06 9.30
C ASP A 92 11.76 -40.23 10.00
N VAL A 93 10.90 -40.91 10.75
CA VAL A 93 9.87 -40.28 11.62
C VAL A 93 10.51 -39.57 12.81
N GLU A 94 11.53 -40.16 13.43
CA GLU A 94 12.29 -39.53 14.52
C GLU A 94 13.02 -38.27 14.05
N ALA A 95 13.67 -38.31 12.89
CA ALA A 95 14.30 -37.14 12.29
C ALA A 95 13.29 -36.02 11.97
N PHE A 96 12.11 -36.39 11.46
CA PHE A 96 11.01 -35.44 11.24
C PHE A 96 10.54 -34.79 12.55
N ARG A 97 10.26 -35.60 13.58
CA ARG A 97 9.84 -35.11 14.90
C ARG A 97 10.90 -34.22 15.54
N HIS A 98 12.17 -34.57 15.40
CA HIS A 98 13.28 -33.75 15.88
C HIS A 98 13.31 -32.39 15.19
N SER A 99 13.20 -32.37 13.85
CA SER A 99 13.14 -31.11 13.10
C SER A 99 11.93 -30.23 13.49
N LEU A 100 10.78 -30.83 13.79
CA LEU A 100 9.63 -30.07 14.31
C LEU A 100 9.86 -29.54 15.73
N ALA A 101 10.58 -30.29 16.57
CA ALA A 101 10.89 -29.88 17.93
C ALA A 101 11.92 -28.72 17.97
N THR A 102 12.81 -28.64 16.99
CA THR A 102 13.78 -27.53 16.88
C THR A 102 13.23 -26.32 16.13
N ALA A 103 12.15 -26.48 15.35
CA ALA A 103 11.46 -25.38 14.69
C ALA A 103 10.86 -24.40 15.72
N GLN A 104 11.16 -23.11 15.58
CA GLN A 104 10.58 -22.05 16.41
C GLN A 104 9.09 -21.87 16.16
N ARG A 105 8.65 -22.11 14.91
CA ARG A 105 7.27 -21.93 14.47
C ARG A 105 6.92 -23.03 13.47
N VAL A 106 5.73 -23.61 13.63
CA VAL A 106 5.20 -24.64 12.74
C VAL A 106 3.82 -24.21 12.25
N PHE A 107 3.66 -24.14 10.92
CA PHE A 107 2.37 -23.87 10.28
C PHE A 107 1.86 -25.13 9.59
N ALA A 108 0.90 -25.82 10.20
CA ALA A 108 0.31 -27.02 9.62
C ALA A 108 -0.95 -26.70 8.84
N LEU A 109 -0.98 -27.01 7.54
CA LEU A 109 -2.11 -26.77 6.66
C LEU A 109 -3.16 -27.87 6.77
N ASP A 110 -4.38 -27.57 6.32
CA ASP A 110 -5.54 -28.48 6.36
C ASP A 110 -5.59 -29.44 5.17
N GLY A 111 -4.43 -29.84 4.64
CA GLY A 111 -4.37 -30.89 3.63
C GLY A 111 -5.06 -32.15 4.15
N VAL A 112 -5.83 -32.81 3.29
CA VAL A 112 -6.51 -34.07 3.59
C VAL A 112 -5.86 -35.16 2.74
N ARG A 113 -5.52 -36.29 3.38
CA ARG A 113 -5.22 -37.54 2.67
C ARG A 113 -6.52 -38.22 2.27
N ASP A 114 -6.51 -38.94 1.16
CA ASP A 114 -7.64 -39.78 0.73
C ASP A 114 -8.25 -40.54 1.90
N ASP A 115 -9.57 -40.44 2.02
CA ASP A 115 -10.39 -41.16 2.99
C ASP A 115 -10.30 -42.67 2.75
N ALA A 116 -10.58 -43.45 3.82
CA ALA A 116 -10.57 -44.91 3.82
C ALA A 116 -11.62 -45.55 2.87
N SER A 117 -12.28 -44.75 2.03
CA SER A 117 -13.29 -45.11 1.02
C SER A 117 -12.69 -45.67 -0.28
N GLY A 118 -11.36 -45.58 -0.47
CA GLY A 118 -10.65 -46.31 -1.53
C GLY A 118 -10.71 -45.68 -2.94
N GLU A 119 -11.34 -44.51 -3.11
CA GLU A 119 -11.16 -43.70 -4.31
C GLU A 119 -10.04 -42.68 -4.07
N THR A 120 -8.83 -43.03 -4.49
CA THR A 120 -7.66 -42.13 -4.49
C THR A 120 -7.92 -40.93 -5.41
N ASP A 121 -8.27 -39.76 -4.85
CA ASP A 121 -8.20 -38.50 -5.58
C ASP A 121 -6.77 -37.96 -5.45
N LEU A 122 -5.85 -38.60 -6.20
CA LEU A 122 -4.42 -38.22 -6.30
C LEU A 122 -4.20 -36.71 -6.49
N ARG A 123 -5.20 -36.00 -7.02
CA ARG A 123 -5.18 -34.54 -7.22
C ARG A 123 -5.28 -33.76 -5.91
N ARG A 124 -5.96 -34.26 -4.87
CA ARG A 124 -6.09 -33.57 -3.57
C ARG A 124 -4.80 -33.59 -2.75
N GLY A 125 -4.15 -34.76 -2.66
CA GLY A 125 -2.85 -34.86 -1.99
C GLY A 125 -1.78 -33.98 -2.65
N ALA A 126 -1.74 -33.97 -3.99
CA ALA A 126 -0.82 -33.14 -4.75
C ALA A 126 -1.04 -31.62 -4.53
N ARG A 127 -2.29 -31.18 -4.38
CA ARG A 127 -2.64 -29.78 -4.04
C ARG A 127 -2.14 -29.35 -2.66
N ALA A 128 -2.10 -30.24 -1.67
CA ALA A 128 -1.62 -29.91 -0.33
C ALA A 128 -0.11 -29.56 -0.34
N TYR A 129 0.68 -30.33 -1.10
CA TYR A 129 2.11 -30.05 -1.30
C TYR A 129 2.35 -28.78 -2.11
N GLU A 130 1.60 -28.56 -3.18
CA GLU A 130 1.63 -27.32 -3.97
C GLU A 130 1.32 -26.10 -3.09
N ARG A 131 0.31 -26.19 -2.23
CA ARG A 131 -0.06 -25.13 -1.29
C ARG A 131 1.07 -24.84 -0.30
N ALA A 132 1.68 -25.87 0.30
CA ALA A 132 2.82 -25.68 1.19
C ALA A 132 3.99 -24.97 0.48
N GLY A 133 4.29 -25.35 -0.77
CA GLY A 133 5.28 -24.69 -1.61
C GLY A 133 4.96 -23.21 -1.86
N ARG A 134 3.70 -22.85 -2.13
CA ARG A 134 3.29 -21.45 -2.31
C ARG A 134 3.38 -20.63 -1.03
N VAL A 135 3.04 -21.21 0.11
CA VAL A 135 3.24 -20.56 1.42
C VAL A 135 4.74 -20.34 1.66
N LEU A 136 5.61 -21.31 1.33
CA LEU A 136 7.06 -21.15 1.42
C LEU A 136 7.54 -19.93 0.61
N LEU A 137 7.11 -19.81 -0.65
CA LEU A 137 7.47 -18.68 -1.51
C LEU A 137 6.98 -17.33 -0.97
N ALA A 138 5.77 -17.31 -0.40
CA ALA A 138 5.21 -16.10 0.20
C ALA A 138 5.90 -15.70 1.53
N GLN A 139 6.70 -16.59 2.11
CA GLN A 139 7.39 -16.41 3.39
C GLN A 139 8.88 -16.15 3.26
N CYS A 140 9.49 -16.37 2.08
CA CYS A 140 10.93 -16.22 1.87
C CYS A 140 11.32 -15.00 1.02
N ASP A 141 12.46 -14.41 1.37
CA ASP A 141 13.16 -13.40 0.59
C ASP A 141 14.05 -14.01 -0.51
N LEU A 142 14.51 -15.24 -0.29
CA LEU A 142 15.45 -15.99 -1.13
C LEU A 142 15.07 -17.46 -1.04
N LEU A 143 15.06 -18.18 -2.17
CA LEU A 143 14.84 -19.63 -2.20
C LEU A 143 16.15 -20.37 -2.47
N VAL A 144 16.43 -21.45 -1.76
CA VAL A 144 17.48 -22.42 -2.12
C VAL A 144 16.81 -23.67 -2.68
N GLY A 145 17.02 -23.93 -3.96
CA GLY A 145 16.50 -25.10 -4.68
C GLY A 145 17.57 -26.17 -4.85
N ILE A 146 17.46 -27.29 -4.12
CA ILE A 146 18.38 -28.44 -4.20
C ILE A 146 17.78 -29.45 -5.17
N TRP A 147 18.15 -29.35 -6.45
CA TRP A 147 17.39 -29.92 -7.55
C TRP A 147 18.27 -30.27 -8.75
N ASN A 148 17.90 -31.31 -9.49
CA ASN A 148 18.64 -31.80 -10.65
C ASN A 148 18.53 -30.92 -11.91
N GLY A 149 17.71 -29.86 -11.90
CA GLY A 149 17.50 -29.01 -13.08
C GLY A 149 16.49 -29.54 -14.10
N GLY A 150 15.94 -30.74 -13.91
CA GLY A 150 15.00 -31.37 -14.85
C GLY A 150 13.54 -30.99 -14.58
N PRO A 151 12.67 -30.94 -15.61
CA PRO A 151 11.33 -30.33 -15.55
C PRO A 151 10.45 -30.82 -14.40
N PRO A 152 9.39 -30.08 -14.01
CA PRO A 152 8.53 -30.44 -12.89
C PRO A 152 7.98 -31.87 -13.02
N GLY A 153 8.36 -32.76 -12.08
CA GLY A 153 7.97 -34.18 -12.08
C GLY A 153 6.57 -34.47 -11.54
N GLY A 154 5.81 -33.43 -11.15
CA GLY A 154 4.46 -33.53 -10.60
C GLY A 154 4.10 -32.32 -9.72
N PRO A 155 2.82 -32.16 -9.33
CA PRO A 155 2.38 -31.01 -8.55
C PRO A 155 3.01 -30.99 -7.16
N GLY A 156 3.48 -29.82 -6.71
CA GLY A 156 4.17 -29.64 -5.44
C GLY A 156 5.62 -30.15 -5.40
N GLY A 157 6.16 -30.58 -6.54
CA GLY A 157 7.57 -30.97 -6.65
C GLY A 157 8.52 -29.77 -6.67
N THR A 158 9.79 -30.01 -6.32
CA THR A 158 10.85 -28.99 -6.26
C THR A 158 10.97 -28.15 -7.54
N GLY A 159 10.90 -28.79 -8.71
CA GLY A 159 10.97 -28.09 -10.00
C GLY A 159 9.82 -27.11 -10.22
N GLN A 160 8.61 -27.43 -9.74
CA GLN A 160 7.47 -26.49 -9.80
C GLN A 160 7.69 -25.32 -8.85
N VAL A 161 8.11 -25.57 -7.60
CA VAL A 161 8.36 -24.51 -6.62
C VAL A 161 9.44 -23.54 -7.13
N VAL A 162 10.52 -24.06 -7.72
CA VAL A 162 11.56 -23.23 -8.36
C VAL A 162 11.01 -22.43 -9.54
N ALA A 163 10.19 -23.04 -10.41
CA ALA A 163 9.58 -22.34 -11.53
C ALA A 163 8.63 -21.22 -11.06
N GLU A 164 7.78 -21.49 -10.06
CA GLU A 164 6.90 -20.49 -9.46
C GLU A 164 7.70 -19.36 -8.76
N ALA A 165 8.83 -19.68 -8.14
CA ALA A 165 9.73 -18.69 -7.54
C ALA A 165 10.31 -17.73 -8.57
N VAL A 166 10.78 -18.26 -9.71
CA VAL A 166 11.30 -17.47 -10.84
C VAL A 166 10.23 -16.54 -11.40
N ILE A 167 9.02 -17.07 -11.66
CA ILE A 167 7.88 -16.28 -12.15
C ILE A 167 7.50 -15.18 -11.16
N ALA A 168 7.54 -15.47 -9.86
CA ALA A 168 7.25 -14.50 -8.80
C ALA A 168 8.40 -13.52 -8.53
N GLY A 169 9.52 -13.61 -9.26
CA GLY A 169 10.69 -12.75 -9.08
C GLY A 169 11.45 -12.97 -7.76
N VAL A 170 11.26 -14.12 -7.10
CA VAL A 170 12.03 -14.52 -5.93
C VAL A 170 13.42 -14.97 -6.41
N PRO A 171 14.53 -14.40 -5.88
CA PRO A 171 15.84 -14.89 -6.23
C PRO A 171 16.01 -16.34 -5.75
N VAL A 172 16.52 -17.20 -6.63
CA VAL A 172 16.72 -18.63 -6.35
C VAL A 172 18.20 -18.98 -6.41
N ILE A 173 18.76 -19.57 -5.36
CA ILE A 173 20.04 -20.27 -5.44
C ILE A 173 19.76 -21.71 -5.87
N HIS A 174 20.11 -22.04 -7.11
CA HIS A 174 20.05 -23.40 -7.63
C HIS A 174 21.32 -24.16 -7.26
N LEU A 175 21.15 -25.20 -6.44
CA LEU A 175 22.18 -26.18 -6.12
C LEU A 175 21.89 -27.48 -6.89
N ALA A 176 22.65 -27.71 -7.96
CA ALA A 176 22.55 -28.93 -8.77
C ALA A 176 23.00 -30.16 -8.00
N LEU A 177 22.40 -31.34 -8.24
CA LEU A 177 22.86 -32.59 -7.62
C LEU A 177 24.26 -33.00 -8.10
N ALA A 178 24.56 -32.73 -9.37
CA ALA A 178 25.89 -32.95 -9.95
C ALA A 178 26.95 -32.10 -9.23
N THR A 179 28.08 -32.71 -8.90
CA THR A 179 29.11 -32.17 -8.01
C THR A 179 30.08 -31.24 -8.71
N ASP A 180 30.20 -31.37 -10.03
CA ASP A 180 31.00 -30.53 -10.92
C ASP A 180 30.30 -29.21 -11.29
N VAL A 181 29.00 -29.10 -11.02
CA VAL A 181 28.22 -27.90 -11.30
C VAL A 181 28.24 -26.96 -10.09
N ALA A 182 28.81 -25.76 -10.27
CA ALA A 182 28.81 -24.72 -9.25
C ALA A 182 27.37 -24.22 -8.96
N PRO A 183 27.05 -23.82 -7.72
CA PRO A 183 25.75 -23.21 -7.42
C PRO A 183 25.56 -21.91 -8.22
N THR A 184 24.33 -21.68 -8.69
CA THR A 184 23.99 -20.49 -9.51
C THR A 184 22.80 -19.75 -8.92
N ILE A 185 22.79 -18.43 -9.07
CA ILE A 185 21.66 -17.57 -8.74
C ILE A 185 20.80 -17.40 -9.99
N LEU A 186 19.50 -17.64 -9.87
CA LEU A 186 18.47 -17.39 -10.88
C LEU A 186 17.61 -16.22 -10.40
N TRP A 187 17.69 -15.08 -11.07
CA TRP A 187 16.88 -13.92 -10.67
C TRP A 187 16.75 -12.87 -11.77
N SER A 188 15.52 -12.44 -12.04
CA SER A 188 15.22 -11.43 -13.06
C SER A 188 15.83 -10.06 -12.76
N GLY A 189 16.01 -9.72 -11.47
CA GLY A 189 16.68 -8.49 -11.04
C GLY A 189 18.15 -8.37 -11.47
N LEU A 190 18.80 -9.46 -11.90
CA LEU A 190 20.16 -9.44 -12.46
C LEU A 190 20.20 -8.86 -13.88
N ASN A 191 19.06 -8.80 -14.58
CA ASN A 191 18.96 -8.24 -15.93
C ASN A 191 17.69 -7.40 -16.08
N ALA A 192 17.69 -6.23 -15.45
CA ALA A 192 16.55 -5.30 -15.42
C ALA A 192 16.09 -4.78 -16.81
N HIS A 193 16.82 -5.09 -17.88
CA HIS A 193 16.53 -4.65 -19.25
C HIS A 193 15.93 -5.75 -20.14
N ALA A 194 15.82 -6.99 -19.66
CA ALA A 194 15.20 -8.07 -20.42
C ALA A 194 13.67 -7.90 -20.46
N LEU A 195 13.10 -7.86 -21.67
CA LEU A 195 11.66 -7.83 -21.91
C LEU A 195 11.24 -9.22 -22.39
N GLY A 196 10.70 -10.04 -21.49
CA GLY A 196 10.25 -11.42 -21.77
C GLY A 196 9.69 -12.08 -20.50
N GLU A 197 8.98 -13.19 -20.66
CA GLU A 197 8.55 -14.00 -19.51
C GLU A 197 9.76 -14.73 -18.90
N ASP A 198 9.95 -14.55 -17.61
CA ASP A 198 10.98 -15.27 -16.86
C ASP A 198 10.54 -16.71 -16.62
N THR A 199 11.29 -17.63 -17.20
CA THR A 199 11.19 -19.07 -16.97
C THR A 199 12.50 -19.56 -16.39
N VAL A 200 12.54 -20.78 -15.87
CA VAL A 200 13.78 -21.37 -15.35
C VAL A 200 14.90 -21.36 -16.40
N ASP A 201 14.54 -21.49 -17.69
CA ASP A 201 15.51 -21.54 -18.78
C ASP A 201 15.94 -20.14 -19.27
N THR A 202 15.05 -19.14 -19.17
CA THR A 202 15.28 -17.78 -19.70
C THR A 202 15.75 -16.77 -18.67
N VAL A 203 15.51 -17.02 -17.38
CA VAL A 203 15.86 -16.08 -16.31
C VAL A 203 17.38 -15.88 -16.22
N ALA A 204 17.78 -14.64 -15.93
CA ALA A 204 19.18 -14.27 -15.78
C ALA A 204 19.88 -15.09 -14.68
N ARG A 205 21.14 -15.47 -14.96
CA ARG A 205 21.95 -16.33 -14.10
C ARG A 205 23.24 -15.64 -13.67
N ALA A 206 23.65 -15.86 -12.43
CA ALA A 206 24.93 -15.38 -11.89
C ALA A 206 25.57 -16.39 -10.93
N GLY A 207 26.87 -16.23 -10.65
CA GLY A 207 27.55 -16.96 -9.58
C GLY A 207 27.17 -16.43 -8.19
N LEU A 208 27.56 -17.19 -7.15
CA LEU A 208 27.34 -16.79 -5.75
C LEU A 208 28.11 -15.53 -5.33
N ASP A 209 29.14 -15.13 -6.08
CA ASP A 209 29.89 -13.88 -5.88
C ASP A 209 28.99 -12.63 -5.99
N ARG A 210 27.85 -12.75 -6.68
CA ARG A 210 26.86 -11.68 -6.87
C ARG A 210 25.78 -11.66 -5.78
N LEU A 211 25.82 -12.59 -4.82
CA LEU A 211 24.84 -12.64 -3.72
C LEU A 211 24.73 -11.33 -2.91
N PRO A 212 25.82 -10.61 -2.58
CA PRO A 212 25.71 -9.32 -1.89
C PRO A 212 24.86 -8.29 -2.66
N GLU A 213 24.92 -8.29 -3.99
CA GLU A 213 24.08 -7.41 -4.81
C GLU A 213 22.61 -7.80 -4.74
N VAL A 214 22.31 -9.11 -4.80
CA VAL A 214 20.94 -9.63 -4.68
C VAL A 214 20.35 -9.23 -3.34
N LEU A 215 21.08 -9.45 -2.23
CA LEU A 215 20.62 -9.08 -0.89
C LEU A 215 20.45 -7.56 -0.75
N ALA A 216 21.39 -6.78 -1.28
CA ALA A 216 21.29 -5.33 -1.27
C ALA A 216 20.07 -4.78 -2.02
N ALA A 217 19.54 -5.51 -3.01
CA ALA A 217 18.36 -5.12 -3.77
C ALA A 217 17.03 -5.54 -3.09
N LEU A 218 17.07 -6.43 -2.09
CA LEU A 218 15.87 -6.82 -1.37
C LEU A 218 15.33 -5.67 -0.49
N PRO A 219 14.04 -5.32 -0.60
CA PRO A 219 13.49 -4.18 0.14
C PRO A 219 13.64 -4.33 1.65
N GLY A 220 14.11 -3.27 2.31
CA GLY A 220 14.22 -3.20 3.77
C GLY A 220 15.45 -3.88 4.37
N LEU A 221 16.29 -4.58 3.59
CA LEU A 221 17.53 -5.19 4.14
C LEU A 221 18.63 -4.16 4.43
N ARG A 222 18.72 -3.10 3.63
CA ARG A 222 19.69 -2.02 3.84
C ARG A 222 19.41 -1.13 5.06
N GLY A 223 18.30 -1.37 5.78
CA GLY A 223 17.92 -0.57 6.94
C GLY A 223 17.90 0.93 6.63
N ALA A 224 18.67 1.72 7.38
CA ALA A 224 18.77 3.17 7.24
C ALA A 224 19.42 3.63 5.92
N ASP A 225 20.30 2.82 5.33
CA ASP A 225 20.99 3.13 4.07
C ASP A 225 20.13 2.81 2.84
N GLY A 226 18.95 2.22 3.05
CA GLY A 226 17.96 1.93 2.03
C GLY A 226 16.99 3.09 1.78
N PRO A 227 16.11 2.95 0.77
CA PRO A 227 15.01 3.88 0.56
C PRO A 227 14.15 4.00 1.82
N GLN A 228 13.87 5.23 2.25
CA GLN A 228 13.05 5.53 3.41
C GLN A 228 11.66 6.01 3.00
N VAL A 229 10.65 5.69 3.81
CA VAL A 229 9.33 6.29 3.67
C VAL A 229 9.40 7.79 3.99
N ALA A 230 8.74 8.61 3.19
CA ALA A 230 8.69 10.05 3.42
C ALA A 230 8.08 10.34 4.79
N SER A 231 8.85 11.05 5.63
CA SER A 231 8.42 11.51 6.95
C SER A 231 8.44 13.03 6.97
N ALA A 232 7.44 13.63 7.62
CA ALA A 232 7.47 15.06 7.85
C ALA A 232 8.56 15.37 8.89
N PRO A 233 9.31 16.49 8.74
CA PRO A 233 10.18 16.97 9.81
C PRO A 233 9.38 17.20 11.09
N PRO A 234 10.01 17.12 12.28
CA PRO A 234 9.31 17.23 13.57
C PRO A 234 8.35 18.43 13.60
N SER A 235 7.11 18.14 13.97
CA SER A 235 5.98 19.04 13.72
C SER A 235 6.14 20.35 14.46
N ARG A 236 5.87 21.45 13.77
CA ARG A 236 5.47 22.71 14.42
C ARG A 236 3.96 22.75 14.39
N ALA A 237 3.32 21.95 15.25
CA ALA A 237 1.87 21.77 15.26
C ALA A 237 1.09 23.10 15.26
N TRP A 238 1.63 24.15 15.89
CA TRP A 238 1.06 25.48 15.91
C TRP A 238 1.03 26.19 14.53
N LEU A 239 1.96 25.87 13.62
CA LEU A 239 1.97 26.39 12.24
C LEU A 239 1.04 25.60 11.31
N GLU A 240 0.89 24.30 11.53
CA GLU A 240 0.16 23.41 10.62
C GLU A 240 -1.32 23.25 10.99
N ALA A 241 -1.65 23.33 12.28
CA ALA A 241 -3.02 23.30 12.77
C ALA A 241 -3.96 24.34 12.10
N PRO A 242 -3.57 25.62 11.94
CA PRO A 242 -4.45 26.59 11.28
C PRO A 242 -4.64 26.29 9.79
N LEU A 243 -3.66 25.64 9.14
CA LEU A 243 -3.77 25.28 7.73
C LEU A 243 -4.81 24.21 7.47
N ALA A 244 -5.23 23.43 8.47
CA ALA A 244 -6.34 22.51 8.30
C ALA A 244 -7.72 23.21 8.25
N TRP A 245 -7.84 24.43 8.78
CA TRP A 245 -9.12 25.12 8.93
C TRP A 245 -9.83 25.43 7.61
N PRO A 246 -9.18 25.93 6.54
CA PRO A 246 -9.85 26.28 5.30
C PRO A 246 -10.62 25.11 4.68
N TYR A 247 -10.02 23.91 4.65
CA TYR A 247 -10.70 22.71 4.15
C TYR A 247 -11.84 22.26 5.09
N ARG A 248 -11.67 22.38 6.41
CA ARG A 248 -12.74 22.10 7.39
C ARG A 248 -13.92 23.06 7.25
N MET A 249 -13.65 24.34 7.00
CA MET A 249 -14.67 25.36 6.72
C MET A 249 -15.42 24.99 5.45
N LEU A 250 -14.71 24.58 4.40
CA LEU A 250 -15.32 24.12 3.15
C LEU A 250 -16.26 22.92 3.37
N LEU A 251 -15.82 21.90 4.12
CA LEU A 251 -16.66 20.75 4.49
C LEU A 251 -17.93 21.16 5.25
N TRP A 252 -17.80 22.12 6.17
CA TRP A 252 -18.92 22.61 6.98
C TRP A 252 -19.91 23.43 6.15
N LEU A 253 -19.42 24.40 5.36
CA LEU A 253 -20.25 25.28 4.51
C LEU A 253 -21.05 24.49 3.47
N THR A 254 -20.43 23.46 2.89
CA THR A 254 -21.07 22.59 1.89
C THR A 254 -21.99 21.53 2.50
N ARG A 255 -22.01 21.40 3.84
CA ARG A 255 -22.67 20.30 4.56
C ARG A 255 -22.28 18.91 4.03
N ALA A 256 -21.07 18.79 3.50
CA ALA A 256 -20.58 17.54 2.95
C ALA A 256 -20.48 16.45 4.03
N ARG A 257 -20.23 16.84 5.29
CA ARG A 257 -20.16 15.94 6.45
C ARG A 257 -21.28 16.20 7.46
N ALA A 258 -21.79 15.12 8.05
CA ALA A 258 -22.81 15.18 9.10
C ALA A 258 -22.20 15.65 10.44
N GLY A 259 -22.62 16.80 10.92
CA GLY A 259 -22.23 17.41 12.19
C GLY A 259 -22.53 18.90 12.17
N ARG A 260 -23.30 19.43 13.13
CA ARG A 260 -23.77 20.82 13.10
C ARG A 260 -22.66 21.85 13.43
N GLY A 261 -21.52 21.42 13.97
CA GLY A 261 -20.42 22.31 14.40
C GLY A 261 -19.12 22.16 13.60
N PHE A 262 -18.42 23.28 13.40
CA PHE A 262 -17.09 23.36 12.74
C PHE A 262 -16.04 22.41 13.34
N ALA A 263 -16.09 22.19 14.66
CA ALA A 263 -15.20 21.26 15.36
C ALA A 263 -15.35 19.79 14.89
N ALA A 264 -16.53 19.39 14.40
CA ALA A 264 -16.82 18.04 13.93
C ALA A 264 -16.59 17.83 12.42
N ALA A 265 -16.36 18.90 11.66
CA ALA A 265 -16.11 18.86 10.22
C ALA A 265 -14.65 18.49 9.91
N THR A 266 -14.26 17.24 10.19
CA THR A 266 -12.94 16.68 9.83
C THR A 266 -13.07 15.68 8.68
N PRO A 267 -12.00 15.30 7.95
CA PRO A 267 -12.05 14.18 6.99
C PRO A 267 -12.51 12.85 7.63
N ALA A 268 -12.94 11.87 6.82
CA ALA A 268 -13.32 10.55 7.34
C ALA A 268 -12.13 9.94 8.07
N ALA A 269 -12.34 9.53 9.33
CA ALA A 269 -11.33 8.72 10.01
C ALA A 269 -11.31 7.36 9.32
N HIS A 270 -10.13 6.85 9.01
CA HIS A 270 -10.00 5.49 8.53
C HIS A 270 -10.42 4.53 9.66
N PRO A 271 -11.02 3.37 9.31
CA PRO A 271 -11.38 2.39 10.31
C PRO A 271 -10.13 1.92 11.06
N ALA A 272 -10.29 1.60 12.34
CA ALA A 272 -9.26 0.85 13.04
C ALA A 272 -9.06 -0.50 12.33
N PRO A 273 -7.83 -0.99 12.23
CA PRO A 273 -7.58 -2.32 11.69
C PRO A 273 -8.19 -3.38 12.64
N PRO A 274 -8.42 -4.62 12.16
CA PRO A 274 -8.61 -5.76 13.05
C PRO A 274 -7.46 -5.84 14.07
N PRO A 275 -7.61 -6.56 15.21
CA PRO A 275 -6.58 -6.63 16.24
C PRO A 275 -5.22 -7.01 15.64
N LEU A 276 -4.29 -6.05 15.60
CA LEU A 276 -2.94 -6.25 15.09
C LEU A 276 -2.02 -6.70 16.22
N ALA A 277 -0.94 -7.40 15.87
CA ALA A 277 0.21 -7.50 16.76
C ALA A 277 0.64 -6.11 17.26
N ALA A 278 1.01 -5.98 18.54
CA ALA A 278 1.21 -4.68 19.19
C ALA A 278 2.21 -3.75 18.45
N ASP A 279 3.34 -4.31 17.97
CA ASP A 279 4.33 -3.55 17.19
C ASP A 279 3.74 -3.05 15.85
N LEU A 280 2.96 -3.89 15.17
CA LEU A 280 2.30 -3.52 13.93
C LEU A 280 1.21 -2.47 14.15
N ALA A 281 0.48 -2.54 15.27
CA ALA A 281 -0.52 -1.55 15.66
C ALA A 281 0.11 -0.16 15.86
N GLU A 282 1.28 -0.09 16.52
CA GLU A 282 2.01 1.16 16.72
C GLU A 282 2.48 1.77 15.38
N ARG A 283 3.06 0.93 14.52
CA ARG A 283 3.53 1.33 13.17
C ARG A 283 2.38 1.83 12.30
N PHE A 284 1.27 1.09 12.28
CA PHE A 284 0.05 1.49 11.59
C PHE A 284 -0.45 2.83 12.11
N ALA A 285 -0.57 2.99 13.43
CA ALA A 285 -1.08 4.22 14.03
C ALA A 285 -0.16 5.42 13.78
N ALA A 286 1.16 5.22 13.75
CA ALA A 286 2.11 6.25 13.38
C ALA A 286 1.95 6.69 11.91
N ALA A 287 1.88 5.73 10.99
CA ALA A 287 1.68 5.99 9.56
C ALA A 287 0.33 6.67 9.29
N ASP A 288 -0.77 6.20 9.88
CA ASP A 288 -2.10 6.78 9.70
C ASP A 288 -2.20 8.21 10.26
N ARG A 289 -1.57 8.48 11.42
CA ARG A 289 -1.48 9.84 11.96
C ARG A 289 -0.69 10.77 11.04
N ALA A 290 0.48 10.33 10.57
CA ALA A 290 1.32 11.10 9.67
C ALA A 290 0.60 11.40 8.34
N ALA A 291 -0.04 10.39 7.75
CA ALA A 291 -0.84 10.54 6.54
C ALA A 291 -1.99 11.53 6.73
N SER A 292 -2.75 11.40 7.83
CA SER A 292 -3.90 12.26 8.13
C SER A 292 -3.51 13.71 8.38
N ALA A 293 -2.42 13.95 9.11
CA ALA A 293 -1.90 15.29 9.37
C ALA A 293 -1.42 15.97 8.07
N ALA A 294 -0.63 15.24 7.26
CA ALA A 294 -0.13 15.73 5.99
C ALA A 294 -1.26 16.00 4.98
N ALA A 295 -2.28 15.13 4.93
CA ALA A 295 -3.47 15.34 4.10
C ALA A 295 -4.24 16.61 4.52
N ALA A 296 -4.43 16.82 5.82
CA ALA A 296 -5.13 17.99 6.34
C ALA A 296 -4.38 19.30 6.00
N ALA A 297 -3.05 19.30 6.18
CA ALA A 297 -2.21 20.45 5.85
C ALA A 297 -2.20 20.73 4.34
N TYR A 298 -1.98 19.71 3.50
CA TYR A 298 -2.00 19.86 2.05
C TYR A 298 -3.36 20.36 1.53
N ARG A 299 -4.47 19.73 1.97
CA ARG A 299 -5.81 20.10 1.48
C ARG A 299 -6.19 21.50 1.89
N GLY A 300 -5.93 21.87 3.14
CA GLY A 300 -6.25 23.19 3.60
C GLY A 300 -5.30 24.27 3.07
N ALA A 301 -4.05 23.95 2.76
CA ALA A 301 -3.13 24.87 2.09
C ALA A 301 -3.59 25.26 0.67
N TYR A 302 -4.00 24.30 -0.16
CA TYR A 302 -4.50 24.68 -1.50
C TYR A 302 -5.81 25.47 -1.41
N VAL A 303 -6.72 25.12 -0.49
CA VAL A 303 -7.95 25.90 -0.27
C VAL A 303 -7.62 27.31 0.20
N ALA A 304 -6.66 27.46 1.13
CA ALA A 304 -6.18 28.76 1.59
C ALA A 304 -5.66 29.59 0.42
N ASN A 305 -4.81 29.02 -0.44
CA ASN A 305 -4.23 29.71 -1.58
C ASN A 305 -5.30 30.27 -2.53
N PHE A 306 -6.31 29.48 -2.90
CA PHE A 306 -7.39 29.97 -3.77
C PHE A 306 -8.25 31.06 -3.09
N VAL A 307 -8.54 30.92 -1.80
CA VAL A 307 -9.31 31.92 -1.05
C VAL A 307 -8.52 33.21 -0.87
N LEU A 308 -7.23 33.12 -0.54
CA LEU A 308 -6.33 34.28 -0.42
C LEU A 308 -6.13 34.99 -1.77
N ALA A 309 -6.04 34.24 -2.87
CA ALA A 309 -5.93 34.81 -4.22
C ALA A 309 -7.20 35.60 -4.59
N ALA A 310 -8.38 35.03 -4.35
CA ALA A 310 -9.63 35.74 -4.55
C ALA A 310 -9.72 36.98 -3.65
N ALA A 311 -9.35 36.85 -2.37
CA ALA A 311 -9.34 37.98 -1.44
C ALA A 311 -8.39 39.10 -1.89
N ALA A 312 -7.21 38.77 -2.43
CA ALA A 312 -6.26 39.76 -2.92
C ALA A 312 -6.85 40.58 -4.07
N VAL A 313 -7.49 39.91 -5.02
CA VAL A 313 -8.19 40.57 -6.13
C VAL A 313 -9.33 41.46 -5.62
N LEU A 314 -10.14 40.99 -4.65
CA LEU A 314 -11.23 41.78 -4.07
C LEU A 314 -10.73 43.01 -3.30
N VAL A 315 -9.63 42.87 -2.54
CA VAL A 315 -8.98 43.99 -1.84
C VAL A 315 -8.48 45.02 -2.86
N SER A 316 -7.83 44.57 -3.94
CA SER A 316 -7.35 45.44 -5.02
C SER A 316 -8.51 46.20 -5.70
N LEU A 317 -9.59 45.49 -6.06
CA LEU A 317 -10.78 46.07 -6.69
C LEU A 317 -11.55 47.03 -5.78
N SER A 318 -11.55 46.81 -4.47
CA SER A 318 -12.24 47.71 -3.53
C SER A 318 -11.69 49.14 -3.54
N GLY A 319 -10.47 49.34 -4.05
CA GLY A 319 -9.87 50.66 -4.28
C GLY A 319 -10.58 51.52 -5.33
N LEU A 320 -11.51 50.95 -6.11
CA LEU A 320 -12.39 51.68 -7.03
C LEU A 320 -13.50 52.44 -6.31
N VAL A 321 -13.92 51.95 -5.14
CA VAL A 321 -15.10 52.45 -4.43
C VAL A 321 -14.71 53.14 -3.11
N LEU A 322 -13.60 52.74 -2.51
CA LEU A 322 -13.11 53.28 -1.25
C LEU A 322 -12.37 54.62 -1.45
N PRO A 323 -12.40 55.50 -0.43
CA PRO A 323 -11.74 56.81 -0.51
C PRO A 323 -10.22 56.70 -0.68
N MET A 324 -9.58 57.72 -1.26
CA MET A 324 -8.13 57.75 -1.53
C MET A 324 -7.26 57.48 -0.29
N ALA A 325 -7.72 57.88 0.89
CA ALA A 325 -7.03 57.63 2.15
C ALA A 325 -6.89 56.12 2.49
N ALA A 326 -7.76 55.26 1.97
CA ALA A 326 -7.71 53.81 2.20
C ALA A 326 -6.70 53.10 1.27
N LYS A 327 -6.26 53.72 0.17
CA LYS A 327 -5.39 53.09 -0.84
C LYS A 327 -4.09 52.50 -0.27
N PRO A 328 -3.34 53.18 0.63
CA PRO A 328 -2.14 52.60 1.22
C PRO A 328 -2.44 51.32 2.03
N LEU A 329 -3.57 51.28 2.74
CA LEU A 329 -3.99 50.12 3.52
C LEU A 329 -4.39 48.95 2.60
N LEU A 330 -5.10 49.22 1.50
CA LEU A 330 -5.47 48.21 0.52
C LEU A 330 -4.24 47.59 -0.15
N LEU A 331 -3.28 48.43 -0.57
CA LEU A 331 -2.01 47.96 -1.15
C LEU A 331 -1.20 47.12 -0.14
N ALA A 332 -1.11 47.58 1.11
CA ALA A 332 -0.45 46.80 2.17
C ALA A 332 -1.16 45.46 2.42
N GLY A 333 -2.50 45.44 2.38
CA GLY A 333 -3.31 44.24 2.48
C GLY A 333 -3.08 43.27 1.32
N GLU A 334 -3.03 43.76 0.09
CA GLU A 334 -2.73 42.96 -1.10
C GLU A 334 -1.34 42.33 -1.03
N ILE A 335 -0.31 43.12 -0.68
CA ILE A 335 1.05 42.63 -0.46
C ILE A 335 1.07 41.56 0.64
N ALA A 336 0.35 41.77 1.74
CA ALA A 336 0.28 40.79 2.82
C ALA A 336 -0.41 39.48 2.39
N LEU A 337 -1.48 39.55 1.59
CA LEU A 337 -2.18 38.37 1.06
C LEU A 337 -1.29 37.60 0.08
N ILE A 338 -0.57 38.29 -0.81
CA ILE A 338 0.40 37.66 -1.72
C ILE A 338 1.54 37.02 -0.94
N ALA A 339 2.12 37.72 0.05
CA ALA A 339 3.15 37.16 0.92
C ALA A 339 2.65 35.93 1.68
N ALA A 340 1.38 35.90 2.11
CA ALA A 340 0.77 34.74 2.74
C ALA A 340 0.67 33.56 1.76
N ILE A 341 0.22 33.76 0.52
CA ILE A 341 0.17 32.72 -0.53
C ILE A 341 1.57 32.13 -0.76
N LEU A 342 2.57 32.99 -0.94
CA LEU A 342 3.96 32.55 -1.17
C LEU A 342 4.51 31.78 0.04
N THR A 343 4.16 32.19 1.26
CA THR A 343 4.59 31.54 2.50
C THR A 343 3.94 30.16 2.65
N VAL A 344 2.62 30.05 2.47
CA VAL A 344 1.89 28.77 2.53
C VAL A 344 2.42 27.81 1.46
N THR A 345 2.64 28.33 0.26
CA THR A 345 3.15 27.53 -0.86
C THR A 345 4.56 27.02 -0.60
N GLY A 346 5.47 27.92 -0.23
CA GLY A 346 6.85 27.57 0.08
C GLY A 346 6.97 26.61 1.27
N LEU A 347 6.11 26.76 2.29
CA LEU A 347 6.07 25.85 3.43
C LEU A 347 5.63 24.44 3.02
N GLY A 348 4.56 24.33 2.22
CA GLY A 348 4.05 23.05 1.75
C GLY A 348 5.02 22.31 0.84
N THR A 349 5.72 23.02 -0.04
CA THR A 349 6.79 22.43 -0.88
C THR A 349 7.98 21.97 -0.04
N ARG A 350 8.47 22.80 0.88
CA ARG A 350 9.63 22.45 1.73
C ARG A 350 9.36 21.28 2.67
N ARG A 351 8.12 21.11 3.14
CA ARG A 351 7.74 19.99 4.01
C ARG A 351 7.26 18.76 3.27
N GLY A 352 7.02 18.86 1.96
CA GLY A 352 6.57 17.74 1.16
C GLY A 352 5.27 17.11 1.65
N TRP A 353 4.31 17.89 2.19
CA TRP A 353 3.06 17.36 2.76
C TRP A 353 2.34 16.42 1.80
N HIS A 354 2.38 16.72 0.51
CA HIS A 354 1.81 15.86 -0.53
C HIS A 354 2.49 14.48 -0.60
N GLN A 355 3.83 14.44 -0.62
CA GLN A 355 4.59 13.19 -0.67
C GLN A 355 4.43 12.39 0.63
N VAL A 356 4.54 13.05 1.79
CA VAL A 356 4.33 12.42 3.10
C VAL A 356 2.92 11.83 3.20
N TRP A 357 1.90 12.58 2.76
CA TRP A 357 0.53 12.07 2.73
C TRP A 357 0.44 10.79 1.90
N ILE A 358 0.94 10.79 0.66
CA ILE A 358 0.87 9.64 -0.24
C ILE A 358 1.57 8.42 0.36
N GLU A 359 2.84 8.56 0.71
CA GLU A 359 3.67 7.43 1.13
C GLU A 359 3.21 6.84 2.47
N GLN A 360 2.86 7.69 3.43
CA GLN A 360 2.36 7.22 4.73
C GLN A 360 0.97 6.58 4.60
N ARG A 361 0.12 7.05 3.68
CA ARG A 361 -1.17 6.43 3.39
C ARG A 361 -0.97 5.05 2.76
N GLN A 362 -0.07 4.91 1.77
CA GLN A 362 0.29 3.62 1.19
C GLN A 362 0.83 2.64 2.25
N LEU A 363 1.72 3.12 3.14
CA LEU A 363 2.22 2.30 4.24
C LEU A 363 1.10 1.85 5.18
N ALA A 364 0.24 2.77 5.63
CA ALA A 364 -0.87 2.45 6.54
C ALA A 364 -1.83 1.39 5.96
N GLU A 365 -2.18 1.49 4.67
CA GLU A 365 -3.07 0.52 4.02
C GLU A 365 -2.43 -0.87 3.89
N ARG A 366 -1.12 -0.93 3.62
CA ARG A 366 -0.38 -2.20 3.61
C ARG A 366 -0.30 -2.83 4.99
N LEU A 367 0.05 -2.05 6.02
CA LEU A 367 0.13 -2.56 7.39
C LEU A 367 -1.23 -3.01 7.92
N ARG A 368 -2.34 -2.38 7.51
CA ARG A 368 -3.70 -2.78 7.88
C ARG A 368 -4.02 -4.22 7.47
N CYS A 369 -3.60 -4.61 6.26
CA CYS A 369 -3.89 -5.93 5.72
C CYS A 369 -2.85 -6.98 6.11
N LEU A 370 -1.66 -6.54 6.51
CA LEU A 370 -0.51 -7.40 6.70
C LEU A 370 -0.72 -8.49 7.75
N ASP A 371 -1.36 -8.18 8.90
CA ASP A 371 -1.58 -9.17 9.97
C ASP A 371 -2.43 -10.37 9.49
N LEU A 372 -3.59 -10.05 8.89
CA LEU A 372 -4.53 -11.04 8.39
C LEU A 372 -3.93 -11.86 7.23
N ALA A 373 -3.15 -11.22 6.35
CA ALA A 373 -2.43 -11.91 5.28
C ALA A 373 -1.33 -12.81 5.85
N ALA A 374 -0.55 -12.33 6.81
CA ALA A 374 0.53 -13.08 7.45
C ALA A 374 0.00 -14.33 8.16
N ARG A 375 -1.14 -14.24 8.84
CA ARG A 375 -1.84 -15.39 9.47
C ARG A 375 -2.30 -16.44 8.47
N LEU A 376 -2.58 -16.05 7.23
CA LEU A 376 -2.85 -16.95 6.10
C LEU A 376 -1.59 -17.41 5.38
N GLY A 377 -0.40 -17.09 5.89
CA GLY A 377 0.88 -17.50 5.32
C GLY A 377 1.40 -16.60 4.21
N ASP A 378 0.87 -15.38 4.04
CA ASP A 378 1.32 -14.43 3.02
C ASP A 378 1.90 -13.15 3.65
N LEU A 379 3.22 -12.97 3.56
CA LEU A 379 3.88 -11.78 4.11
C LEU A 379 3.87 -10.57 3.15
N GLY A 380 3.42 -10.73 1.91
CA GLY A 380 3.44 -9.64 0.93
C GLY A 380 4.85 -9.03 0.72
N LEU A 381 5.91 -9.85 0.81
CA LEU A 381 7.31 -9.43 0.66
C LEU A 381 7.63 -8.88 -0.74
N ARG A 382 6.73 -9.12 -1.70
CA ARG A 382 6.80 -8.65 -3.08
C ARG A 382 5.75 -7.58 -3.31
N GLY A 383 6.14 -6.55 -4.07
CA GLY A 383 5.31 -5.37 -4.28
C GLY A 383 3.97 -5.73 -4.94
N HIS A 384 2.91 -5.13 -4.42
CA HIS A 384 1.62 -5.11 -5.10
C HIS A 384 1.51 -3.75 -5.79
N GLY A 385 1.49 -3.75 -7.13
CA GLY A 385 1.26 -2.57 -7.96
C GLY A 385 2.50 -1.78 -8.38
N ALA A 386 2.48 -1.29 -9.62
CA ALA A 386 3.54 -0.47 -10.22
C ALA A 386 3.70 0.92 -9.57
N GLY A 387 2.79 1.33 -8.67
CA GLY A 387 2.79 2.65 -8.01
C GLY A 387 3.36 2.69 -6.59
N THR A 388 3.70 1.53 -6.00
CA THR A 388 4.28 1.48 -4.65
C THR A 388 5.66 2.14 -4.62
N ARG A 389 5.86 3.10 -3.70
CA ARG A 389 7.18 3.75 -3.51
C ARG A 389 8.19 2.79 -2.84
N PRO A 390 9.49 2.82 -3.24
CA PRO A 390 10.49 1.91 -2.69
C PRO A 390 10.64 1.98 -1.16
N GLY A 391 10.54 3.18 -0.57
CA GLY A 391 10.59 3.35 0.89
C GLY A 391 9.41 2.74 1.62
N VAL A 392 8.21 2.81 1.02
CA VAL A 392 7.01 2.15 1.56
C VAL A 392 7.14 0.62 1.51
N GLN A 393 7.63 0.08 0.38
CA GLN A 393 7.89 -1.36 0.26
C GLN A 393 8.92 -1.82 1.30
N ALA A 394 10.01 -1.08 1.47
CA ALA A 394 11.07 -1.40 2.41
C ALA A 394 10.53 -1.50 3.85
N GLU A 395 9.80 -0.47 4.30
CA GLU A 395 9.23 -0.43 5.65
C GLU A 395 8.17 -1.53 5.88
N ALA A 396 7.32 -1.79 4.88
CA ALA A 396 6.35 -2.88 4.95
C ALA A 396 7.03 -4.26 5.03
N CYS A 397 8.11 -4.49 4.28
CA CYS A 397 8.88 -5.73 4.37
C CYS A 397 9.55 -5.91 5.73
N VAL A 398 10.08 -4.83 6.34
CA VAL A 398 10.64 -4.88 7.70
C VAL A 398 9.58 -5.34 8.69
N ALA A 399 8.37 -4.76 8.65
CA ALA A 399 7.26 -5.17 9.50
C ALA A 399 6.82 -6.62 9.23
N ALA A 400 6.74 -7.02 7.95
CA ALA A 400 6.33 -8.36 7.56
C ALA A 400 7.29 -9.45 8.07
N ARG A 401 8.60 -9.21 7.95
CA ARG A 401 9.61 -10.17 8.44
C ARG A 401 9.56 -10.37 9.95
N ALA A 402 9.21 -9.32 10.70
CA ALA A 402 9.04 -9.41 12.15
C ALA A 402 7.82 -10.27 12.56
N LEU A 403 6.80 -10.38 11.71
CA LEU A 403 5.64 -11.24 11.98
C LEU A 403 5.94 -12.72 11.79
N GLY A 404 6.72 -13.09 10.77
CA GLY A 404 7.11 -14.47 10.47
C GLY A 404 5.97 -15.45 10.15
N LEU A 405 6.27 -16.75 10.12
CA LEU A 405 5.33 -17.80 9.72
C LEU A 405 4.30 -18.11 10.83
N PRO A 406 3.00 -18.27 10.58
CA PRO A 406 2.03 -18.59 11.65
C PRO A 406 2.43 -19.83 12.48
N ALA A 407 2.23 -19.80 13.79
CA ALA A 407 2.54 -20.93 14.68
C ALA A 407 1.25 -21.66 15.08
N GLN A 408 0.54 -22.23 14.10
CA GLN A 408 -0.79 -22.81 14.30
C GLN A 408 -1.09 -23.94 13.31
N ALA A 409 -2.10 -24.75 13.62
CA ALA A 409 -2.70 -25.68 12.65
C ALA A 409 -3.97 -25.07 12.04
N VAL A 410 -4.12 -25.19 10.74
CA VAL A 410 -5.33 -24.77 10.03
C VAL A 410 -6.44 -25.77 10.37
N THR A 411 -7.50 -25.25 10.97
CA THR A 411 -8.70 -26.02 11.34
C THR A 411 -9.95 -25.34 10.77
N PRO A 412 -11.07 -26.07 10.60
CA PRO A 412 -12.33 -25.45 10.14
C PRO A 412 -12.80 -24.29 11.03
N ALA A 413 -12.60 -24.40 12.35
CA ALA A 413 -12.94 -23.33 13.30
C ALA A 413 -12.05 -22.10 13.10
N TRP A 414 -10.75 -22.30 12.86
CA TRP A 414 -9.82 -21.22 12.56
C TRP A 414 -10.13 -20.54 11.22
N LEU A 415 -10.46 -21.31 10.17
CA LEU A 415 -10.87 -20.77 8.87
C LEU A 415 -12.17 -19.95 8.97
N ALA A 416 -13.14 -20.41 9.77
CA ALA A 416 -14.37 -19.66 10.02
C ALA A 416 -14.08 -18.33 10.73
N ALA A 417 -13.24 -18.34 11.78
CA ALA A 417 -12.80 -17.11 12.44
C ALA A 417 -12.08 -16.16 11.47
N MET A 418 -11.23 -16.71 10.58
CA MET A 418 -10.53 -15.88 9.59
C MET A 418 -11.44 -15.26 8.55
N ARG A 419 -12.46 -15.99 8.10
CA ARG A 419 -13.50 -15.44 7.25
C ARG A 419 -14.25 -14.31 7.95
N ASP A 420 -14.61 -14.48 9.22
CA ASP A 420 -15.37 -13.49 9.97
C ASP A 420 -14.56 -12.21 10.20
N GLU A 421 -13.25 -12.32 10.47
CA GLU A 421 -12.33 -11.18 10.54
C GLU A 421 -12.17 -10.47 9.18
N LEU A 422 -12.05 -11.21 8.08
CA LEU A 422 -11.98 -10.65 6.73
C LEU A 422 -13.28 -9.92 6.35
N LEU A 423 -14.44 -10.47 6.73
CA LEU A 423 -15.75 -9.84 6.54
C LEU A 423 -15.87 -8.55 7.36
N ALA A 424 -15.39 -8.54 8.61
CA ALA A 424 -15.38 -7.35 9.44
C ALA A 424 -14.50 -6.24 8.83
N LEU A 425 -13.26 -6.57 8.42
CA LEU A 425 -12.37 -5.65 7.70
C LEU A 425 -13.06 -5.09 6.45
N THR A 426 -13.65 -5.96 5.63
CA THR A 426 -14.31 -5.56 4.38
C THR A 426 -15.50 -4.63 4.64
N ALA A 427 -16.35 -4.96 5.62
CA ALA A 427 -17.51 -4.15 5.97
C ALA A 427 -17.11 -2.75 6.46
N ASP A 428 -16.05 -2.67 7.28
CA ASP A 428 -15.51 -1.40 7.76
C ASP A 428 -14.97 -0.52 6.62
N GLN A 429 -14.24 -1.13 5.68
CA GLN A 429 -13.72 -0.42 4.50
C GLN A 429 -14.86 0.06 3.60
N ARG A 430 -15.88 -0.76 3.36
CA ARG A 430 -17.09 -0.34 2.63
C ARG A 430 -17.76 0.86 3.28
N GLY A 431 -17.93 0.82 4.61
CA GLY A 431 -18.46 1.93 5.38
C GLY A 431 -17.65 3.22 5.19
N TYR A 432 -16.32 3.13 5.14
CA TYR A 432 -15.44 4.25 4.84
C TYR A 432 -15.65 4.78 3.41
N PHE A 433 -15.50 3.94 2.38
CA PHE A 433 -15.60 4.37 0.98
C PHE A 433 -16.98 4.91 0.63
N ALA A 434 -18.06 4.33 1.15
CA ALA A 434 -19.42 4.84 0.97
C ALA A 434 -19.64 6.22 1.62
N ARG A 435 -18.95 6.52 2.74
CA ARG A 435 -18.97 7.86 3.36
C ARG A 435 -18.12 8.85 2.57
N GLU A 436 -16.95 8.43 2.11
CA GLU A 436 -16.05 9.29 1.33
C GLU A 436 -16.67 9.65 -0.02
N ALA A 437 -17.24 8.68 -0.74
CA ALA A 437 -17.96 8.90 -2.01
C ALA A 437 -19.06 9.96 -1.88
N ARG A 438 -19.91 9.83 -0.85
CA ARG A 438 -20.98 10.81 -0.57
C ARG A 438 -20.44 12.19 -0.21
N THR A 439 -19.35 12.25 0.55
CA THR A 439 -18.72 13.51 0.96
C THR A 439 -18.15 14.23 -0.25
N MET A 440 -17.36 13.53 -1.08
CA MET A 440 -16.74 14.08 -2.27
C MET A 440 -17.77 14.49 -3.33
N HIS A 441 -18.81 13.68 -3.54
CA HIS A 441 -19.90 14.02 -4.46
C HIS A 441 -20.64 15.31 -4.03
N ARG A 442 -20.93 15.45 -2.73
CA ARG A 442 -21.56 16.68 -2.20
C ARG A 442 -20.66 17.90 -2.34
N LEU A 443 -19.36 17.76 -2.11
CA LEU A 443 -18.38 18.84 -2.30
C LEU A 443 -18.35 19.31 -3.76
N ASP A 444 -18.21 18.37 -4.70
CA ASP A 444 -18.20 18.69 -6.13
C ASP A 444 -19.48 19.43 -6.54
N HIS A 445 -20.64 18.88 -6.17
CA HIS A 445 -21.93 19.45 -6.55
C HIS A 445 -22.22 20.80 -5.86
N ALA A 446 -21.79 20.99 -4.61
CA ALA A 446 -21.93 22.27 -3.92
C ALA A 446 -21.04 23.36 -4.53
N LEU A 447 -19.76 23.04 -4.81
CA LEU A 447 -18.82 23.96 -5.45
C LEU A 447 -19.25 24.31 -6.87
N HIS A 448 -19.70 23.32 -7.65
CA HIS A 448 -20.21 23.55 -8.99
C HIS A 448 -21.42 24.49 -9.00
N ARG A 449 -22.43 24.22 -8.15
CA ARG A 449 -23.61 25.11 -8.04
C ARG A 449 -23.24 26.51 -7.57
N ALA A 450 -22.37 26.65 -6.58
CA ALA A 450 -21.94 27.95 -6.09
C ALA A 450 -21.22 28.75 -7.19
N GLY A 451 -20.35 28.10 -7.98
CA GLY A 451 -19.73 28.72 -9.15
C GLY A 451 -20.76 29.19 -10.18
N VAL A 452 -21.71 28.33 -10.57
CA VAL A 452 -22.79 28.69 -11.52
C VAL A 452 -23.61 29.88 -11.01
N ILE A 453 -23.99 29.89 -9.73
CA ILE A 453 -24.74 31.00 -9.13
C ILE A 453 -23.96 32.32 -9.23
N LEU A 454 -22.66 32.32 -8.94
CA LEU A 454 -21.82 33.53 -9.03
C LEU A 454 -21.71 34.05 -10.47
N PHE A 455 -21.51 33.17 -11.45
CA PHE A 455 -21.49 33.56 -12.87
C PHE A 455 -22.85 34.07 -13.36
N SER A 456 -23.94 33.41 -12.99
CA SER A 456 -25.30 33.88 -13.32
C SER A 456 -25.63 35.21 -12.65
N ALA A 457 -25.22 35.42 -11.40
CA ALA A 457 -25.38 36.68 -10.69
C ALA A 457 -24.63 37.82 -11.39
N THR A 458 -23.43 37.55 -11.92
CA THR A 458 -22.66 38.51 -12.73
C THR A 458 -23.45 38.97 -13.94
N ALA A 459 -23.97 38.01 -14.72
CA ALA A 459 -24.78 38.31 -15.90
C ALA A 459 -26.05 39.10 -15.55
N ALA A 460 -26.72 38.73 -14.45
CA ALA A 460 -27.90 39.43 -13.96
C ALA A 460 -27.60 40.88 -13.58
N VAL A 461 -26.49 41.15 -12.87
CA VAL A 461 -26.05 42.51 -12.52
C VAL A 461 -25.75 43.33 -13.77
N CYS A 462 -25.04 42.77 -14.76
CA CYS A 462 -24.78 43.45 -16.03
C CYS A 462 -26.07 43.81 -16.79
N VAL A 463 -26.99 42.85 -16.93
CA VAL A 463 -28.27 43.06 -17.63
C VAL A 463 -29.13 44.09 -16.89
N ALA A 464 -29.19 44.03 -15.57
CA ALA A 464 -29.94 44.98 -14.76
C ALA A 464 -29.39 46.40 -14.91
N PHE A 465 -28.07 46.57 -14.90
CA PHE A 465 -27.42 47.87 -15.08
C PHE A 465 -27.67 48.44 -16.49
N LEU A 466 -27.47 47.66 -17.54
CA LEU A 466 -27.76 48.08 -18.92
C LEU A 466 -29.24 48.41 -19.14
N GLY A 467 -30.14 47.64 -18.53
CA GLY A 467 -31.58 47.90 -18.56
C GLY A 467 -31.95 49.20 -17.85
N TYR A 468 -31.30 49.49 -16.72
CA TYR A 468 -31.48 50.74 -15.99
C TYR A 468 -31.00 51.95 -16.81
N GLU A 469 -29.81 51.90 -17.40
CA GLU A 469 -29.32 52.97 -18.28
C GLU A 469 -30.22 53.18 -19.51
N ALA A 470 -30.68 52.10 -20.15
CA ALA A 470 -31.60 52.19 -21.29
C ALA A 470 -32.95 52.82 -20.89
N TRP A 471 -33.48 52.47 -19.72
CA TRP A 471 -34.73 53.05 -19.20
C TRP A 471 -34.59 54.54 -18.93
N LEU A 472 -33.47 54.98 -18.35
CA LEU A 472 -33.19 56.41 -18.15
C LEU A 472 -33.12 57.16 -19.49
N GLY A 473 -32.41 56.59 -20.47
CA GLY A 473 -32.31 57.18 -21.81
C GLY A 473 -33.65 57.30 -22.54
N LEU A 474 -34.58 56.37 -22.32
CA LEU A 474 -35.91 56.38 -22.95
C LEU A 474 -36.92 57.29 -22.23
N THR A 475 -36.86 57.36 -20.89
CA THR A 475 -37.83 58.14 -20.09
C THR A 475 -37.40 59.59 -19.87
N GLY A 476 -36.12 59.92 -20.08
CA GLY A 476 -35.58 61.26 -19.84
C GLY A 476 -35.61 61.67 -18.35
N HIS A 477 -35.68 60.69 -17.44
CA HIS A 477 -35.69 60.97 -16.01
C HIS A 477 -34.37 61.64 -15.59
N PRO A 478 -34.39 62.82 -14.95
CA PRO A 478 -33.16 63.47 -14.50
C PRO A 478 -32.56 62.66 -13.35
N VAL A 479 -31.33 62.19 -13.53
CA VAL A 479 -30.53 61.52 -12.50
C VAL A 479 -29.23 62.27 -12.34
N ASP A 480 -28.77 62.37 -11.10
CA ASP A 480 -27.48 62.94 -10.76
C ASP A 480 -26.33 62.12 -11.38
N GLU A 481 -25.46 62.78 -12.15
CA GLU A 481 -24.30 62.15 -12.79
C GLU A 481 -23.36 61.51 -11.76
N GLU A 482 -23.25 62.10 -10.57
CA GLU A 482 -22.45 61.57 -9.47
C GLU A 482 -23.02 60.24 -8.97
N HIS A 483 -24.34 60.13 -8.87
CA HIS A 483 -25.02 58.89 -8.47
C HIS A 483 -24.83 57.77 -9.49
N LEU A 484 -24.96 58.07 -10.78
CA LEU A 484 -24.73 57.09 -11.86
C LEU A 484 -23.29 56.60 -11.87
N HIS A 485 -22.32 57.50 -11.68
CA HIS A 485 -20.91 57.13 -11.61
C HIS A 485 -20.63 56.19 -10.42
N HIS A 486 -21.13 56.51 -9.22
CA HIS A 486 -20.99 55.65 -8.05
C HIS A 486 -21.65 54.28 -8.23
N LEU A 487 -22.84 54.23 -8.83
CA LEU A 487 -23.52 52.98 -9.14
C LEU A 487 -22.69 52.13 -10.12
N ALA A 488 -22.13 52.75 -11.17
CA ALA A 488 -21.28 52.07 -12.15
C ALA A 488 -20.01 51.48 -11.51
N LEU A 489 -19.39 52.18 -10.54
CA LEU A 489 -18.24 51.66 -9.78
C LEU A 489 -18.61 50.42 -8.95
N TRP A 490 -19.76 50.42 -8.27
CA TRP A 490 -20.25 49.25 -7.53
C TRP A 490 -20.60 48.08 -8.44
N VAL A 491 -21.24 48.35 -9.58
CA VAL A 491 -21.53 47.33 -10.61
C VAL A 491 -20.24 46.73 -11.14
N THR A 492 -19.23 47.54 -11.45
CA THR A 492 -17.90 47.08 -11.88
C THR A 492 -17.23 46.22 -10.81
N LEU A 493 -17.31 46.62 -9.54
CA LEU A 493 -16.78 45.84 -8.42
C LEU A 493 -17.48 44.47 -8.33
N LEU A 494 -18.81 44.43 -8.37
CA LEU A 494 -19.57 43.19 -8.27
C LEU A 494 -19.36 42.26 -9.47
N THR A 495 -19.31 42.82 -10.68
CA THR A 495 -19.12 42.05 -11.92
C THR A 495 -17.71 41.51 -12.09
N ALA A 496 -16.72 42.10 -11.41
CA ALA A 496 -15.38 41.53 -11.26
C ALA A 496 -15.30 40.55 -10.07
N ALA A 497 -15.94 40.87 -8.93
CA ALA A 497 -15.87 40.07 -7.72
C ALA A 497 -16.49 38.67 -7.85
N PHE A 498 -17.69 38.58 -8.43
CA PHE A 498 -18.39 37.30 -8.55
C PHE A 498 -17.65 36.28 -9.43
N PRO A 499 -17.15 36.62 -10.65
CA PRO A 499 -16.34 35.70 -11.43
C PRO A 499 -15.02 35.32 -10.74
N THR A 500 -14.36 36.23 -10.03
CA THR A 500 -13.15 35.90 -9.25
C THR A 500 -13.42 34.85 -8.19
N LEU A 501 -14.50 35.01 -7.42
CA LEU A 501 -14.93 33.99 -6.45
C LEU A 501 -15.31 32.68 -7.14
N GLY A 502 -16.02 32.75 -8.27
CA GLY A 502 -16.37 31.58 -9.08
C GLY A 502 -15.15 30.81 -9.59
N ALA A 503 -14.12 31.52 -10.07
CA ALA A 503 -12.86 30.97 -10.52
C ALA A 503 -12.09 30.31 -9.37
N ALA A 504 -12.06 30.91 -8.18
CA ALA A 504 -11.43 30.30 -7.01
C ALA A 504 -12.14 29.01 -6.56
N LEU A 505 -13.49 29.00 -6.55
CA LEU A 505 -14.25 27.77 -6.25
C LEU A 505 -14.03 26.68 -7.30
N HIS A 506 -13.93 27.06 -8.58
CA HIS A 506 -13.59 26.15 -9.66
C HIS A 506 -12.18 25.58 -9.49
N GLY A 507 -11.19 26.42 -9.16
CA GLY A 507 -9.82 26.00 -8.88
C GLY A 507 -9.73 25.02 -7.71
N ILE A 508 -10.45 25.29 -6.62
CA ILE A 508 -10.57 24.37 -5.47
C ILE A 508 -11.17 23.01 -5.92
N ARG A 509 -12.23 23.04 -6.73
CA ARG A 509 -12.90 21.84 -7.23
C ARG A 509 -11.97 20.98 -8.11
N MET A 510 -11.25 21.62 -9.02
CA MET A 510 -10.32 20.94 -9.93
C MET A 510 -9.10 20.42 -9.18
N GLN A 511 -8.49 21.21 -8.30
CA GLN A 511 -7.34 20.77 -7.50
C GLN A 511 -7.70 19.58 -6.59
N GLY A 512 -8.89 19.61 -5.98
CA GLY A 512 -9.37 18.56 -5.07
C GLY A 512 -9.86 17.26 -5.74
N ASP A 513 -9.97 17.20 -7.07
CA ASP A 513 -10.48 16.04 -7.82
C ASP A 513 -11.74 15.40 -7.23
N PHE A 514 -12.69 16.19 -6.71
CA PHE A 514 -13.78 15.65 -5.89
C PHE A 514 -14.69 14.70 -6.67
N ALA A 515 -14.93 14.98 -7.96
CA ALA A 515 -15.69 14.09 -8.83
C ALA A 515 -14.98 12.73 -9.01
N GLY A 516 -13.69 12.75 -9.40
CA GLY A 516 -12.90 11.53 -9.58
C GLY A 516 -12.75 10.74 -8.28
N ALA A 517 -12.54 11.42 -7.14
CA ALA A 517 -12.47 10.77 -5.83
C ALA A 517 -13.80 10.12 -5.42
N ALA A 518 -14.94 10.75 -5.73
CA ALA A 518 -16.26 10.18 -5.46
C ALA A 518 -16.51 8.92 -6.29
N GLU A 519 -16.17 8.97 -7.57
CA GLU A 519 -16.38 7.87 -8.52
C GLU A 519 -15.50 6.66 -8.19
N ARG A 520 -14.22 6.89 -7.90
CA ARG A 520 -13.28 5.83 -7.45
C ARG A 520 -13.74 5.19 -6.13
N SER A 521 -14.09 6.00 -5.13
CA SER A 521 -14.58 5.49 -3.85
C SER A 521 -15.85 4.64 -4.03
N HIS A 522 -16.75 5.06 -4.92
CA HIS A 522 -17.96 4.29 -5.22
C HIS A 522 -17.66 2.97 -5.96
N ALA A 523 -16.70 2.98 -6.89
CA ALA A 523 -16.26 1.79 -7.60
C ALA A 523 -15.64 0.76 -6.64
N VAL A 524 -14.77 1.20 -5.73
CA VAL A 524 -14.15 0.34 -4.71
C VAL A 524 -15.20 -0.24 -3.77
N ASP A 525 -16.14 0.57 -3.25
CA ASP A 525 -17.25 0.06 -2.40
C ASP A 525 -18.08 -1.01 -3.15
N THR A 526 -18.38 -0.78 -4.43
CA THR A 526 -19.13 -1.74 -5.25
C THR A 526 -18.38 -3.06 -5.43
N GLN A 527 -17.07 -2.99 -5.70
CA GLN A 527 -16.22 -4.18 -5.85
C GLN A 527 -16.07 -4.93 -4.52
N LEU A 528 -15.85 -4.21 -3.40
CA LEU A 528 -15.82 -4.79 -2.05
C LEU A 528 -17.17 -5.41 -1.68
N ALA A 529 -18.30 -4.82 -2.07
CA ALA A 529 -19.62 -5.40 -1.85
C ALA A 529 -19.84 -6.71 -2.60
N GLY A 530 -19.26 -6.85 -3.80
CA GLY A 530 -19.24 -8.11 -4.54
C GLY A 530 -18.37 -9.16 -3.86
N LEU A 531 -17.19 -8.74 -3.38
CA LEU A 531 -16.24 -9.62 -2.70
C LEU A 531 -16.77 -10.09 -1.33
N GLU A 532 -17.42 -9.23 -0.56
CA GLU A 532 -18.06 -9.59 0.71
C GLU A 532 -19.13 -10.67 0.52
N ARG A 533 -19.95 -10.56 -0.54
CA ARG A 533 -20.93 -11.58 -0.90
C ARG A 533 -20.24 -12.91 -1.24
N ALA A 534 -19.22 -12.88 -2.08
CA ALA A 534 -18.45 -14.08 -2.41
C ALA A 534 -17.82 -14.74 -1.17
N ILE A 535 -17.24 -13.96 -0.25
CA ILE A 535 -16.66 -14.47 1.01
C ILE A 535 -17.74 -15.10 1.91
N ARG A 536 -18.95 -14.54 1.93
CA ARG A 536 -20.06 -15.02 2.76
C ARG A 536 -20.67 -16.32 2.22
N ASP A 537 -20.81 -16.41 0.91
CA ASP A 537 -21.55 -17.48 0.23
C ASP A 537 -20.67 -18.73 0.00
N GLU A 538 -19.35 -18.57 -0.08
CA GLU A 538 -18.41 -19.67 -0.27
C GLU A 538 -18.00 -20.33 1.07
N PRO A 539 -17.82 -21.66 1.11
CA PRO A 539 -17.28 -22.32 2.29
C PRO A 539 -15.85 -21.83 2.56
N PRO A 540 -15.47 -21.59 3.83
CA PRO A 540 -14.16 -21.05 4.18
C PRO A 540 -13.08 -22.13 4.03
N GLY A 541 -12.55 -22.29 2.82
CA GLY A 541 -11.36 -23.07 2.52
C GLY A 541 -10.10 -22.20 2.56
N PHE A 542 -8.95 -22.78 2.90
CA PHE A 542 -7.67 -22.05 2.99
C PHE A 542 -7.34 -21.29 1.68
N ASP A 543 -7.34 -21.98 0.54
CA ASP A 543 -7.01 -21.37 -0.76
C ASP A 543 -8.00 -20.26 -1.13
N THR A 544 -9.29 -20.49 -0.87
CA THR A 544 -10.33 -19.50 -1.09
C THR A 544 -10.05 -18.24 -0.28
N LEU A 545 -9.78 -18.37 1.03
CA LEU A 545 -9.50 -17.21 1.88
C LEU A 545 -8.22 -16.48 1.47
N VAL A 546 -7.15 -17.18 1.08
CA VAL A 546 -5.92 -16.56 0.56
C VAL A 546 -6.23 -15.73 -0.69
N VAL A 547 -6.97 -16.28 -1.65
CA VAL A 547 -7.34 -15.58 -2.89
C VAL A 547 -8.23 -14.38 -2.59
N ARG A 548 -9.23 -14.53 -1.71
CA ARG A 548 -10.12 -13.43 -1.31
C ARG A 548 -9.36 -12.34 -0.58
N MET A 549 -8.45 -12.70 0.32
CA MET A 549 -7.59 -11.75 1.03
C MET A 549 -6.69 -10.97 0.06
N ARG A 550 -5.99 -11.66 -0.84
CA ARG A 550 -5.19 -10.98 -1.89
C ARG A 550 -6.02 -10.03 -2.73
N ARG A 551 -7.27 -10.39 -3.06
CA ARG A 551 -8.16 -9.50 -3.80
C ARG A 551 -8.60 -8.28 -2.98
N VAL A 552 -8.90 -8.44 -1.69
CA VAL A 552 -9.16 -7.31 -0.78
C VAL A 552 -7.93 -6.39 -0.74
N MET A 553 -6.74 -6.94 -0.50
CA MET A 553 -5.50 -6.17 -0.47
C MET A 553 -5.28 -5.40 -1.77
N ALA A 554 -5.39 -6.08 -2.92
CA ALA A 554 -5.24 -5.47 -4.23
C ALA A 554 -6.20 -4.30 -4.43
N LEU A 555 -7.49 -4.45 -4.08
CA LEU A 555 -8.48 -3.37 -4.19
C LEU A 555 -8.13 -2.17 -3.30
N LEU A 556 -7.65 -2.42 -2.09
CA LEU A 556 -7.26 -1.36 -1.16
C LEU A 556 -5.96 -0.67 -1.58
N THR A 557 -5.03 -1.37 -2.25
CA THR A 557 -3.75 -0.79 -2.68
C THR A 557 -3.78 -0.20 -4.10
N GLU A 558 -4.50 -0.80 -5.05
CA GLU A 558 -4.60 -0.33 -6.44
C GLU A 558 -5.27 1.05 -6.55
N ASP A 559 -6.27 1.32 -5.71
CA ASP A 559 -6.88 2.67 -5.64
C ASP A 559 -5.84 3.71 -5.24
N LEU A 560 -4.97 3.39 -4.27
CA LEU A 560 -3.88 4.28 -3.86
C LEU A 560 -2.85 4.50 -4.97
N ASP A 561 -2.58 3.49 -5.81
CA ASP A 561 -1.64 3.61 -6.93
C ASP A 561 -2.21 4.45 -8.07
N SER A 562 -3.48 4.24 -8.42
CA SER A 562 -4.22 5.09 -9.38
C SER A 562 -4.32 6.54 -8.88
N TRP A 563 -4.58 6.69 -7.58
CA TRP A 563 -4.61 7.97 -6.89
C TRP A 563 -3.24 8.65 -6.91
N THR A 564 -2.17 7.89 -6.66
CA THR A 564 -0.79 8.36 -6.70
C THR A 564 -0.42 8.87 -8.10
N TYR A 565 -0.81 8.18 -9.17
CA TYR A 565 -0.58 8.64 -10.53
C TYR A 565 -1.32 9.97 -10.84
N THR A 566 -2.58 10.08 -10.42
CA THR A 566 -3.41 11.27 -10.66
C THR A 566 -2.95 12.49 -9.87
N TYR A 567 -2.54 12.30 -8.61
CA TYR A 567 -2.13 13.37 -7.71
C TYR A 567 -0.64 13.72 -7.82
N GLN A 568 0.22 12.84 -8.32
CA GLN A 568 1.60 13.18 -8.67
C GLN A 568 1.68 14.37 -9.63
N GLY A 569 0.69 14.54 -10.52
CA GLY A 569 0.58 15.69 -11.42
C GLY A 569 0.01 16.96 -10.77
N ARG A 570 -0.36 16.93 -9.48
CA ARG A 570 -1.00 18.06 -8.76
C ARG A 570 -0.26 18.44 -7.47
N PRO A 571 1.07 18.68 -7.50
CA PRO A 571 1.76 19.19 -6.33
C PRO A 571 1.19 20.56 -5.93
N LEU A 572 1.54 21.01 -4.73
CA LEU A 572 1.17 22.34 -4.28
C LEU A 572 1.93 23.37 -5.14
N VAL A 573 1.22 23.95 -6.11
CA VAL A 573 1.73 24.98 -7.02
C VAL A 573 1.02 26.30 -6.74
N LEU A 574 1.62 27.40 -7.21
CA LEU A 574 0.96 28.70 -7.15
C LEU A 574 -0.37 28.62 -7.92
N PRO A 575 -1.46 29.23 -7.40
CA PRO A 575 -2.70 29.35 -8.16
C PRO A 575 -2.41 30.14 -9.44
N GLY A 576 -2.64 29.50 -10.59
CA GLY A 576 -2.43 30.07 -11.92
C GLY A 576 -3.71 30.57 -12.56
#